data_AF-K9LJH4-F1
#
_entry.id   AF-K9LJH4-F1
#
_cell.length_a   1.000
_cell.length_b   1.000
_cell.length_c   1.000
_cell.angle_alpha   90.00
_cell.angle_beta   90.00
_cell.angle_gamma   90.00
#
_symmetry.space_group_name_H-M   'P 1'
#
loop_
_entity.id
_entity.type
_entity.pdbx_description
1 polymer ?
#
loop_
_entity_poly.entity_id
_entity_poly.type
_entity_poly.pdbx_seq_one_letter_code
_entity_poly.pdbx_strand_id
1 'polypeptide(L)' 'IIGYQYVKSDGSTVTSQLSDVPYYMQILDDKGMSVQTALTWAYLRPYHGRICSGCHYGSYRGRAFKNIHAKALYNWWY' A
#
# COMPACT_ATOMS: atom_id res chain seq x y z
N ILE A 1 0.72 -7.60 -14.59
CA ILE A 1 1.04 -6.40 -13.80
C ILE A 1 -0.26 -5.61 -13.65
N ILE A 2 -0.72 -5.33 -12.43
CA ILE A 2 -1.95 -4.54 -12.23
C ILE A 2 -1.71 -3.07 -12.60
N GLY A 3 -0.57 -2.50 -12.18
CA GLY A 3 -0.17 -1.14 -12.50
C GLY A 3 1.00 -0.69 -11.63
N TYR A 4 1.49 0.53 -11.89
CA TYR A 4 2.46 1.23 -11.06
C TYR A 4 1.77 2.42 -10.39
N GLN A 5 2.16 2.73 -9.16
CA GLN A 5 1.68 3.90 -8.43
C GLN A 5 2.87 4.63 -7.82
N TYR A 6 2.85 5.96 -7.88
CA TYR A 6 3.93 6.75 -7.30
C TYR A 6 3.85 6.74 -5.77
N VAL A 7 5.01 6.95 -5.13
CA VAL A 7 5.13 7.10 -3.67
C VAL A 7 5.42 8.56 -3.37
N LYS A 8 4.74 9.13 -2.38
CA LYS A 8 4.96 10.50 -1.91
C LYS A 8 6.32 10.60 -1.22
N SER A 9 6.85 11.82 -1.07
CA SER A 9 8.16 12.03 -0.44
C SER A 9 8.22 11.62 1.04
N ASP A 10 7.09 11.45 1.72
CA ASP A 10 7.00 10.95 3.11
C ASP A 10 6.87 9.41 3.18
N GLY A 11 7.02 8.72 2.05
CA GLY A 11 6.87 7.27 1.93
C GLY A 11 5.42 6.79 1.82
N SER A 12 4.43 7.68 1.89
CA SER A 12 3.02 7.30 1.80
C SER A 12 2.56 7.10 0.35
N THR A 13 1.63 6.17 0.12
CA THR A 13 1.03 5.92 -1.20
C THR A 13 -0.42 5.48 -1.05
N VAL A 14 -1.24 5.74 -2.07
CA VAL A 14 -2.64 5.33 -2.16
C VAL A 14 -2.99 5.10 -3.64
N THR A 15 -3.82 4.10 -3.94
CA THR A 15 -4.30 3.82 -5.31
C THR A 15 -5.69 3.22 -5.31
N SER A 16 -6.43 3.45 -6.40
CA SER A 16 -7.55 2.60 -6.79
C SER A 16 -7.03 1.49 -7.70
N GLN A 17 -7.61 0.29 -7.61
CA GLN A 17 -7.24 -0.87 -8.43
C GLN A 17 -8.42 -1.85 -8.55
N LEU A 18 -8.21 -2.98 -9.24
CA LEU A 18 -9.18 -4.07 -9.35
C LEU A 18 -9.53 -4.66 -7.96
N SER A 19 -10.81 -4.98 -7.79
CA SER A 19 -11.35 -5.74 -6.65
C SER A 19 -11.64 -7.19 -7.03
N ASP A 20 -11.86 -8.04 -6.02
CA ASP A 20 -12.18 -9.48 -6.14
C ASP A 20 -11.17 -10.30 -6.97
N VAL A 21 -9.92 -9.85 -7.03
CA VAL A 21 -8.78 -10.55 -7.64
C VAL A 21 -7.61 -10.67 -6.64
N PRO A 22 -6.84 -11.78 -6.68
CA PRO A 22 -5.64 -11.91 -5.84
C PRO A 22 -4.53 -10.98 -6.32
N TYR A 23 -3.89 -10.26 -5.40
CA TYR A 23 -2.78 -9.34 -5.71
C TYR A 23 -1.72 -9.25 -4.60
N TYR A 24 -0.58 -8.67 -4.94
CA TYR A 24 0.48 -8.25 -4.01
C TYR A 24 1.19 -6.99 -4.53
N MET A 25 2.20 -6.50 -3.81
CA MET A 25 2.95 -5.29 -4.19
C MET A 25 4.45 -5.43 -3.97
N GLN A 26 5.19 -4.53 -4.62
CA GLN A 26 6.64 -4.33 -4.48
C GLN A 26 6.92 -2.85 -4.24
N ILE A 27 7.83 -2.53 -3.32
CA ILE A 27 8.35 -1.17 -3.18
C ILE A 27 9.55 -1.01 -4.11
N LEU A 28 9.61 0.11 -4.83
CA LEU A 28 10.58 0.32 -5.89
C LEU A 28 11.61 1.39 -5.50
N ASP A 29 12.84 1.22 -5.95
CA ASP A 29 13.87 2.26 -5.92
C ASP A 29 13.71 3.25 -7.10
N ASP A 30 14.65 4.19 -7.21
CA ASP A 30 14.72 5.18 -8.28
C ASP A 30 15.01 4.59 -9.67
N LYS A 31 15.49 3.34 -9.73
CA LYS A 31 15.70 2.57 -10.96
C LYS A 31 14.49 1.70 -11.31
N GLY A 32 13.41 1.76 -10.53
CA GLY A 32 12.21 0.97 -10.74
C GLY A 32 12.38 -0.52 -10.38
N MET A 33 13.40 -0.87 -9.60
CA MET A 33 13.65 -2.24 -9.15
C MET A 33 13.00 -2.48 -7.78
N SER A 34 12.47 -3.68 -7.59
CA SER A 34 11.88 -4.07 -6.30
C SER A 34 12.96 -4.14 -5.22
N VAL A 35 12.88 -3.25 -4.23
CA VAL A 35 13.69 -3.32 -3.00
C VAL A 35 13.16 -4.40 -2.05
N GLN A 36 11.83 -4.57 -1.98
CA GLN A 36 11.18 -5.62 -1.19
C GLN A 36 9.85 -6.06 -1.83
N THR A 37 9.58 -7.36 -1.80
CA THR A 37 8.34 -7.98 -2.29
C THR A 37 7.49 -8.50 -1.13
N ALA A 38 6.19 -8.16 -1.11
CA ALA A 38 5.24 -8.72 -0.14
C ALA A 38 4.67 -10.05 -0.66
N LEU A 39 5.26 -11.18 -0.25
CA LEU A 39 4.84 -12.52 -0.70
C LEU A 39 3.60 -13.01 0.06
N THR A 40 2.43 -12.59 -0.40
CA THR A 40 1.11 -13.03 0.11
C THR A 40 0.02 -12.77 -0.94
N TRP A 41 -1.20 -13.24 -0.71
CA TRP A 41 -2.34 -12.97 -1.58
C TRP A 41 -3.33 -12.04 -0.88
N ALA A 42 -3.28 -10.76 -1.21
CA ALA A 42 -4.26 -9.77 -0.79
C ALA A 42 -5.48 -9.79 -1.72
N TYR A 43 -6.60 -9.29 -1.21
CA TYR A 43 -7.83 -9.06 -1.96
C TYR A 43 -8.54 -7.83 -1.38
N LEU A 44 -9.25 -7.10 -2.24
CA LEU A 44 -10.18 -6.04 -1.88
C LEU A 44 -11.56 -6.43 -2.38
N ARG A 45 -12.62 -6.20 -1.58
CA ARG A 45 -14.00 -6.33 -2.06
C ARG A 45 -14.41 -5.08 -2.85
N PRO A 46 -15.45 -5.12 -3.69
CA PRO A 46 -15.89 -3.95 -4.45
C PRO A 46 -16.18 -2.78 -3.50
N TYR A 47 -15.77 -1.58 -3.91
CA TYR A 47 -15.88 -0.34 -3.13
C TYR A 47 -15.10 -0.29 -1.80
N HIS A 48 -14.42 -1.37 -1.38
CA HIS A 48 -13.67 -1.37 -0.13
C HIS A 48 -12.29 -0.74 -0.28
N GLY A 49 -11.89 0.01 0.75
CA GLY A 49 -10.52 0.50 0.96
C GLY A 49 -9.80 -0.29 2.06
N ARG A 50 -8.46 -0.27 2.06
CA ARG A 50 -7.66 -0.90 3.12
C ARG A 50 -6.42 -0.06 3.47
N ILE A 51 -6.06 -0.05 4.75
CA ILE A 51 -4.92 0.71 5.29
C ILE A 51 -3.92 -0.19 6.02
N CYS A 52 -2.67 0.25 6.09
CA CYS A 52 -1.61 -0.32 6.94
C CYS A 52 -0.65 0.80 7.37
N SER A 53 0.05 0.65 8.51
CA SER A 53 1.02 1.67 8.94
C SER A 53 2.32 1.64 8.12
N GLY A 54 2.66 0.52 7.48
CA GLY A 54 3.89 0.35 6.72
C GLY A 54 4.12 -1.09 6.24
N CYS A 55 5.16 -1.29 5.45
CA CYS A 55 5.51 -2.59 4.86
C CYS A 55 5.99 -3.57 5.94
N HIS A 56 5.17 -4.60 6.23
CA HIS A 56 5.46 -5.60 7.27
C HIS A 56 5.87 -5.02 8.63
N TYR A 57 5.33 -3.85 8.97
CA TYR A 57 5.61 -3.16 10.22
C TYR A 57 5.01 -3.86 11.45
N GLY A 58 4.00 -4.70 11.24
CA GLY A 58 3.30 -5.43 12.30
C GLY A 58 1.97 -4.83 12.76
N SER A 59 1.51 -3.72 12.15
CA SER A 59 0.21 -3.09 12.47
C SER A 59 -0.99 -4.00 12.22
N TYR A 60 -0.84 -4.98 11.32
CA TYR A 60 -1.83 -6.01 11.03
C TYR A 60 -1.47 -7.38 11.64
N ARG A 61 -0.50 -7.42 12.57
CA ARG A 61 -0.09 -8.66 13.23
C ARG A 61 -0.17 -8.57 14.75
N GLY A 62 0.74 -7.86 15.38
CA GLY A 62 0.94 -7.90 16.83
C GLY A 62 1.45 -6.60 17.43
N ARG A 63 1.44 -5.51 16.65
CA ARG A 63 1.81 -4.17 17.10
C ARG A 63 0.63 -3.23 16.91
N ALA A 64 0.53 -2.24 17.80
CA ALA A 64 -0.38 -1.12 17.60
C ALA A 64 -0.02 -0.33 16.34
N PHE A 65 -1.00 0.38 15.78
CA PHE A 65 -0.77 1.32 14.69
C PHE A 65 0.10 2.48 15.17
N LYS A 66 1.08 2.87 14.34
CA LYS A 66 1.82 4.11 14.56
C LYS A 66 0.92 5.29 14.15
N ASN A 67 0.87 6.33 14.99
CA ASN A 67 0.19 7.57 14.62
C ASN A 67 1.01 8.29 13.53
N ILE A 68 0.45 8.41 12.32
CA ILE A 68 1.13 8.96 11.14
C ILE A 68 0.17 9.92 10.43
N HIS A 69 0.60 11.17 10.26
CA HIS A 69 -0.08 12.15 9.42
C HIS A 69 0.52 12.10 8.01
N ALA A 70 -0.14 11.37 7.10
CA ALA A 70 0.41 11.04 5.78
C ALA A 70 -0.12 11.94 4.65
N LYS A 71 0.74 12.29 3.67
CA LYS A 71 0.35 13.03 2.46
C LYS A 71 -0.67 12.29 1.61
N ALA A 72 -0.54 10.96 1.49
CA ALA A 72 -1.47 10.14 0.72
C ALA A 72 -2.91 10.18 1.24
N LEU A 73 -3.12 10.51 2.52
CA LEU A 73 -4.46 10.66 3.12
C LEU A 73 -5.30 11.67 2.35
N TYR A 74 -4.68 12.78 1.95
CA TYR A 74 -5.32 13.87 1.20
C TYR A 74 -5.42 13.59 -0.31
N ASN A 75 -4.90 12.46 -0.78
CA ASN A 75 -5.00 12.05 -2.18
C ASN A 75 -6.01 10.90 -2.36
N TRP A 76 -6.78 10.55 -1.33
CA TRP A 76 -7.64 9.36 -1.35
C TRP A 76 -9.06 9.66 -1.80
N TRP A 77 -9.74 10.57 -1.10
CA TRP A 77 -11.07 11.03 -1.45
C TRP A 77 -11.25 12.45 -0.92
N TYR A 78 -11.51 13.37 -1.84
CA TYR A 78 -11.70 14.80 -1.61
C TYR A 78 -12.54 15.37 -2.75
#